data_AF-Q6MXB1-F1
#
_entry.id   AF-Q6MXB1-F1
#
_cell.length_a   1.000
_cell.length_b   1.000
_cell.length_c   1.000
_cell.angle_alpha   90.00
_cell.angle_beta   90.00
_cell.angle_gamma   90.00
#
_symmetry.space_group_name_H-M   'P 1'
#
loop_
_entity.id
_entity.type
_entity.pdbx_description
1 polymer ?
#
loop_
_entity_poly.entity_id
_entity_poly.type
_entity_poly.pdbx_seq_one_letter_code
_entity_poly.pdbx_strand_id
1 'polypeptide(L)'
;MFSKPMTTFTPERIEQILEFAEGSNPSEAMSLRADEVAVLARIGKAVMSIAPVYQCEFCHHDATGQLQWHWEDVNKAFYDKYDPDRRGRRRILYTAPPMPLVSADLLNMASSAIEDLLTNKDRSGAGMWNDIPEQLRRAANAICGCR
;
A
#
# COMPACT_ATOMS: atom_id res chain seq x y z
N MET A 1 -3.43 23.39 -19.73
CA MET A 1 -3.64 21.93 -19.65
C MET A 1 -2.83 21.42 -18.48
N PHE A 2 -3.46 21.14 -17.33
CA PHE A 2 -2.76 20.53 -16.19
C PHE A 2 -2.92 19.02 -16.30
N SER A 3 -1.85 18.31 -16.67
CA SER A 3 -1.84 16.85 -16.68
C SER A 3 -2.10 16.33 -15.26
N LYS A 4 -2.91 15.29 -15.15
CA LYS A 4 -3.23 14.63 -13.87
C LYS A 4 -1.91 14.21 -13.19
N PRO A 5 -1.70 14.58 -11.91
CA PRO A 5 -0.45 14.24 -11.21
C PRO A 5 -0.31 12.72 -11.09
N MET A 6 0.88 12.20 -11.40
CA MET A 6 1.16 10.78 -11.27
C MET A 6 1.14 10.34 -9.79
N THR A 7 0.47 9.23 -9.50
CA THR A 7 0.33 8.70 -8.13
C THR A 7 1.16 7.46 -7.87
N THR A 8 1.55 6.74 -8.93
CA THR A 8 2.30 5.46 -8.90
C THR A 8 3.10 5.32 -10.20
N PHE A 9 4.23 4.61 -10.14
CA PHE A 9 4.99 4.22 -11.32
C PHE A 9 4.49 2.91 -11.94
N THR A 10 4.62 2.77 -13.26
CA THR A 10 4.53 1.44 -13.90
C THR A 10 5.87 0.72 -13.77
N PRO A 11 5.89 -0.63 -13.75
CA PRO A 11 7.15 -1.40 -13.68
C PRO A 11 8.14 -1.01 -14.78
N GLU A 12 7.66 -0.83 -16.00
CA GLU A 12 8.48 -0.49 -17.17
C GLU A 12 9.13 0.89 -17.02
N ARG A 13 8.41 1.84 -16.39
CA ARG A 13 8.97 3.17 -16.14
C ARG A 13 10.05 3.11 -15.05
N ILE A 14 9.91 2.24 -14.05
CA ILE A 14 10.95 2.03 -13.03
C ILE A 14 12.20 1.44 -13.68
N GLU A 15 12.06 0.43 -14.54
CA GLU A 15 13.17 -0.20 -15.26
C GLU A 15 13.92 0.81 -16.13
N GLN A 16 13.21 1.63 -16.91
CA GLN A 16 13.84 2.72 -17.69
C GLN A 16 14.62 3.70 -16.81
N ILE A 17 14.10 4.02 -15.62
CA ILE A 17 14.78 4.93 -14.69
C ILE A 17 16.06 4.29 -14.16
N LEU A 18 16.03 2.99 -13.85
CA LEU A 18 17.17 2.23 -13.35
C LEU A 18 18.26 2.05 -14.43
N GLU A 19 17.87 1.61 -15.63
CA GLU A 19 18.80 1.46 -16.77
C GLU A 19 19.53 2.76 -17.07
N PHE A 20 18.79 3.88 -17.02
CA PHE A 20 19.38 5.20 -17.19
C PHE A 20 20.33 5.55 -16.03
N ALA A 21 19.92 5.35 -14.78
CA ALA A 21 20.72 5.71 -13.61
C ALA A 21 22.00 4.87 -13.46
N GLU A 22 21.96 3.60 -13.89
CA GLU A 22 23.09 2.67 -13.88
C GLU A 22 23.96 2.79 -15.15
N GLY A 23 23.44 3.38 -16.21
CA GLY A 23 24.17 3.71 -17.43
C GLY A 23 25.18 4.85 -17.20
N SER A 24 26.47 4.56 -17.37
CA SER A 24 27.61 5.46 -17.09
C SER A 24 27.74 6.72 -17.97
N ASN A 25 26.70 7.21 -18.63
CA ASN A 25 26.76 8.43 -19.46
C ASN A 25 26.05 9.62 -18.77
N PRO A 26 26.73 10.35 -17.87
CA PRO A 26 26.17 11.52 -17.19
C PRO A 26 25.87 12.72 -18.12
N SER A 27 26.14 12.61 -19.43
CA SER A 27 25.93 13.68 -20.40
C SER A 27 24.50 13.74 -20.95
N GLU A 28 23.75 12.64 -20.91
CA GLU A 28 22.33 12.65 -21.27
C GLU A 28 21.54 12.77 -19.97
N ALA A 29 21.11 13.95 -19.55
CA ALA A 29 20.33 14.06 -18.33
C ALA A 29 18.90 13.55 -18.57
N MET A 30 18.55 12.34 -18.11
CA MET A 30 17.13 11.98 -17.97
C MET A 30 16.53 12.89 -16.91
N SER A 31 15.70 13.82 -17.35
CA SER A 31 14.94 14.68 -16.45
C SER A 31 13.73 13.92 -15.93
N LEU A 32 13.74 13.59 -14.65
CA LEU A 32 12.51 13.19 -13.96
C LEU A 32 11.57 14.41 -13.85
N ARG A 33 10.28 14.18 -14.05
CA ARG A 33 9.27 15.22 -13.81
C ARG A 33 9.09 15.43 -12.31
N ALA A 34 8.61 16.61 -11.93
CA ALA A 34 8.39 16.95 -10.51
C ALA A 34 7.43 15.99 -9.79
N ASP A 35 6.43 15.45 -10.50
CA ASP A 35 5.52 14.44 -9.97
C ASP A 35 6.19 13.07 -9.79
N GLU A 36 7.07 12.65 -10.71
CA GLU A 36 7.89 11.44 -10.57
C GLU A 36 8.83 11.53 -9.35
N VAL A 37 9.50 12.67 -9.16
CA VAL A 37 10.34 12.92 -7.99
C VAL A 37 9.51 12.85 -6.70
N ALA A 38 8.32 13.44 -6.69
CA ALA A 38 7.43 13.39 -5.53
C ALA A 38 6.97 11.97 -5.20
N VAL A 39 6.67 11.14 -6.21
CA VAL A 39 6.29 9.73 -6.01
C VAL A 39 7.48 8.93 -5.46
N LEU A 40 8.67 9.05 -6.03
CA LEU A 40 9.88 8.36 -5.54
C LEU A 40 10.21 8.78 -4.09
N ALA A 41 10.16 10.08 -3.78
CA ALA A 41 10.42 10.58 -2.43
C ALA A 41 9.41 10.04 -1.41
N ARG A 42 8.13 9.92 -1.77
CA ARG A 42 7.10 9.34 -0.90
C ARG A 42 7.33 7.86 -0.67
N ILE A 43 7.66 7.09 -1.71
CA ILE A 43 7.98 5.67 -1.61
C ILE A 43 9.23 5.48 -0.74
N GLY A 44 10.30 6.22 -1.02
CA GLY A 44 11.53 6.19 -0.23
C GLY A 44 11.27 6.50 1.25
N LYS A 45 10.51 7.57 1.53
CA LYS A 45 10.09 7.89 2.90
C LYS A 45 9.29 6.77 3.55
N ALA A 46 8.33 6.17 2.84
CA ALA A 46 7.51 5.07 3.35
C ALA A 46 8.38 3.85 3.66
N VAL A 47 9.27 3.45 2.75
CA VAL A 47 10.22 2.34 2.92
C VAL A 47 11.12 2.59 4.13
N MET A 48 11.69 3.79 4.26
CA MET A 48 12.56 4.14 5.38
C MET A 48 11.85 4.18 6.73
N SER A 49 10.51 4.29 6.74
CA SER A 49 9.72 4.27 7.97
C SER A 49 9.33 2.86 8.44
N ILE A 50 9.62 1.82 7.64
CA ILE A 50 9.27 0.44 7.98
C ILE A 50 10.24 -0.09 9.02
N ALA A 51 9.71 -0.41 10.20
CA ALA A 51 10.45 -1.12 11.22
C ALA A 51 10.50 -2.62 10.90
N PRO A 52 11.65 -3.30 11.10
CA PRO A 52 11.72 -4.74 11.01
C PRO A 52 10.88 -5.39 12.12
N VAL A 53 10.14 -6.44 11.77
CA VAL A 53 9.46 -7.32 12.72
C VAL A 53 10.33 -8.55 12.94
N TYR A 54 10.80 -8.73 14.15
CA TYR A 54 11.60 -9.89 14.52
C TYR A 54 10.68 -11.01 14.97
N GLN A 55 10.84 -12.20 14.41
CA GLN A 55 10.02 -13.36 14.77
C GLN A 55 10.88 -14.59 15.10
N CYS A 56 10.42 -15.36 16.08
CA CYS A 56 10.97 -16.64 16.49
C CYS A 56 9.88 -17.72 16.48
N GLU A 57 10.25 -18.95 16.15
CA GLU A 57 9.38 -20.12 16.30
C GLU A 57 9.39 -20.60 17.75
N PHE A 58 8.22 -20.80 18.32
CA PHE A 58 8.04 -21.42 19.62
C PHE A 58 7.21 -22.69 19.46
N CYS A 59 7.40 -23.62 20.40
CA CYS A 59 6.58 -24.83 20.47
C CYS A 59 5.83 -24.88 21.80
N HIS A 60 4.53 -25.16 21.72
CA HIS A 60 3.67 -25.37 22.88
C HIS A 60 2.98 -26.73 22.76
N HIS A 61 2.66 -27.34 23.90
CA HIS A 61 1.70 -28.44 23.90
C HIS A 61 0.29 -27.88 23.80
N ASP A 62 -0.49 -28.36 22.84
CA ASP A 62 -1.90 -28.04 22.75
C ASP A 62 -2.73 -28.78 23.81
N ALA A 63 -4.04 -28.56 23.83
CA ALA A 63 -4.96 -29.22 24.77
C ALA A 63 -4.98 -30.75 24.66
N THR A 64 -4.47 -31.32 23.56
CA THR A 64 -4.34 -32.76 23.33
C THR A 64 -2.94 -33.29 23.70
N GLY A 65 -2.02 -32.41 24.09
CA GLY A 65 -0.64 -32.74 24.40
C GLY A 65 0.27 -32.81 23.17
N GLN A 66 -0.21 -32.50 21.97
CA GLN A 66 0.63 -32.45 20.78
C GLN A 66 1.45 -31.16 20.72
N LEU A 67 2.69 -31.29 20.23
CA LEU A 67 3.58 -30.16 19.97
C LEU A 67 3.09 -29.39 18.74
N GLN A 68 2.74 -28.12 18.94
CA GLN A 68 2.40 -27.17 17.89
C GLN A 68 3.48 -26.10 17.81
N TRP A 69 3.90 -25.80 16.57
CA TRP A 69 4.88 -24.76 16.28
C TRP A 69 4.17 -23.54 15.69
N HIS A 70 4.50 -22.35 16.19
CA HIS A 70 4.00 -21.09 15.66
C HIS A 70 5.05 -19.99 15.79
N TRP A 71 4.86 -18.93 15.01
CA TRP A 71 5.73 -17.76 15.01
C TRP A 71 5.17 -16.71 15.96
N GLU A 72 6.05 -16.11 16.75
CA GLU A 72 5.70 -14.94 17.57
C GLU A 72 6.62 -13.77 17.25
N ASP A 73 6.05 -12.57 17.29
CA ASP A 73 6.78 -11.31 17.23
C ASP A 73 7.52 -11.10 18.55
N VAL A 74 8.81 -10.84 18.46
CA VAL A 74 9.67 -10.61 19.61
C VAL A 74 10.41 -9.28 19.44
N ASN A 75 10.88 -8.71 20.54
CA ASN A 75 11.77 -7.56 20.45
C ASN A 75 13.16 -7.97 19.98
N LYS A 76 13.92 -7.01 19.42
CA LYS A 76 15.27 -7.26 18.90
C LYS A 76 16.23 -7.86 19.94
N ALA A 77 16.18 -7.40 21.19
CA ALA A 77 17.08 -7.88 22.23
C ALA A 77 16.86 -9.36 22.56
N PHE A 78 15.61 -9.83 22.48
CA PHE A 78 15.28 -11.25 22.58
C PHE A 78 15.74 -12.00 21.32
N TYR A 79 15.44 -11.47 20.14
CA TYR A 79 15.82 -12.07 18.85
C TYR A 79 17.33 -12.33 18.75
N ASP A 80 18.16 -11.35 19.15
CA ASP A 80 19.63 -11.44 19.07
C ASP A 80 20.18 -12.57 19.95
N LYS A 81 19.54 -12.84 21.09
CA LYS A 81 19.91 -13.90 22.05
C LYS A 81 19.26 -15.25 21.75
N TYR A 82 18.35 -15.29 20.79
CA TYR A 82 17.66 -16.52 20.42
C TYR A 82 18.62 -17.51 19.77
N ASP A 83 18.73 -18.70 20.35
CA ASP A 83 19.57 -19.79 19.85
C ASP A 83 18.73 -20.68 18.91
N PRO A 84 18.90 -20.55 17.58
CA PRO A 84 18.08 -21.27 16.63
C PRO A 84 18.39 -22.78 16.58
N ASP A 85 19.58 -23.19 17.02
CA ASP A 85 19.99 -24.60 16.98
C ASP A 85 19.32 -25.41 18.10
N ARG A 86 18.84 -24.72 19.15
CA ARG A 86 18.23 -25.35 20.32
C ARG A 86 16.74 -25.09 20.49
N ARG A 87 16.20 -23.99 19.94
CA ARG A 87 14.85 -23.50 20.31
C ARG A 87 13.85 -23.39 19.15
N GLY A 88 14.30 -23.47 17.89
CA GLY A 88 13.44 -23.28 16.71
C GLY A 88 14.03 -22.24 15.76
N ARG A 89 13.36 -21.91 14.66
CA ARG A 89 13.90 -20.93 13.69
C ARG A 89 13.63 -19.49 14.12
N ARG A 90 14.35 -18.57 13.49
CA ARG A 90 14.12 -17.12 13.61
C ARG A 90 14.14 -16.45 12.24
N ARG A 91 13.35 -15.37 12.07
CA ARG A 91 13.30 -14.59 10.82
C ARG A 91 13.06 -13.10 11.10
N ILE A 92 13.44 -12.26 10.14
CA ILE A 92 13.13 -10.84 10.13
C ILE A 92 12.15 -10.62 8.99
N LEU A 93 10.99 -10.06 9.30
CA LEU A 93 10.00 -9.66 8.31
C LEU A 93 10.05 -8.15 8.13
N TYR A 94 9.98 -7.72 6.88
CA TYR A 94 9.70 -6.33 6.53
C TYR A 94 8.27 -6.29 6.03
N THR A 95 7.43 -5.48 6.67
CA THR A 95 6.10 -5.23 6.15
C THR A 95 6.24 -4.48 4.83
N ALA A 96 5.37 -4.75 3.85
CA ALA A 96 5.35 -3.91 2.67
C ALA A 96 4.99 -2.48 3.10
N PRO A 97 5.61 -1.43 2.50
CA PRO A 97 5.12 -0.08 2.72
C PRO A 97 3.63 -0.05 2.35
N PRO A 98 2.81 0.75 3.03
CA PRO A 98 1.49 1.06 2.53
C PRO A 98 1.69 1.74 1.17
N MET A 99 1.62 0.95 0.10
CA MET A 99 1.57 1.41 -1.29
C MET A 99 0.51 2.50 -1.34
N PRO A 100 0.68 3.62 -2.08
CA PRO A 100 -0.21 4.76 -1.96
C PRO A 100 -1.64 4.34 -2.27
N LEU A 101 -2.34 4.04 -1.18
CA LEU A 101 -3.76 4.07 -1.02
C LEU A 101 -4.15 5.42 -1.59
N VAL A 102 -4.99 5.39 -2.63
CA VAL A 102 -6.07 6.35 -2.87
C VAL A 102 -5.98 7.50 -1.86
N SER A 103 -5.62 8.71 -2.30
CA SER A 103 -5.32 9.82 -1.36
C SER A 103 -6.39 9.89 -0.26
N ALA A 104 -6.02 10.20 0.98
CA ALA A 104 -6.99 10.31 2.07
C ALA A 104 -8.19 11.18 1.68
N ASP A 105 -7.94 12.24 0.91
CA ASP A 105 -8.97 13.09 0.31
C ASP A 105 -9.91 12.32 -0.65
N LEU A 106 -9.37 11.46 -1.52
CA LEU A 106 -10.13 10.63 -2.44
C LEU A 106 -10.90 9.52 -1.70
N LEU A 107 -10.32 8.94 -0.65
CA LEU A 107 -11.01 7.98 0.23
C LEU A 107 -12.16 8.64 1.00
N ASN A 108 -11.91 9.80 1.59
CA ASN A 108 -12.92 10.56 2.32
C ASN A 108 -14.03 11.07 1.40
N MET A 109 -13.67 11.51 0.19
CA MET A 109 -14.63 11.95 -0.83
C MET A 109 -15.45 10.78 -1.38
N ALA A 110 -14.83 9.61 -1.60
CA ALA A 110 -15.56 8.40 -1.95
C ALA A 110 -16.50 7.95 -0.82
N SER A 111 -16.05 8.02 0.44
CA SER A 111 -16.87 7.71 1.60
C SER A 111 -18.09 8.64 1.70
N SER A 112 -17.87 9.96 1.54
CA SER A 112 -18.96 10.95 1.54
C SER A 112 -19.93 10.75 0.37
N ALA A 113 -19.44 10.43 -0.83
CA ALA A 113 -20.30 10.15 -1.97
C ALA A 113 -21.13 8.87 -1.78
N ILE A 114 -20.57 7.85 -1.13
CA ILE A 114 -21.29 6.63 -0.76
C ILE A 114 -22.34 6.94 0.32
N GLU A 115 -22.01 7.73 1.33
CA GLU A 115 -22.97 8.17 2.36
C GLU A 115 -24.13 8.98 1.76
N ASP A 116 -23.85 9.90 0.82
CA ASP A 116 -24.88 10.63 0.08
C ASP A 116 -25.80 9.68 -0.70
N LEU A 117 -25.24 8.68 -1.40
CA LEU A 117 -26.02 7.65 -2.10
C LEU A 117 -26.88 6.81 -1.15
N LEU A 118 -26.37 6.51 0.05
CA LEU A 118 -27.08 5.68 1.03
C LEU A 118 -28.16 6.46 1.80
N THR A 119 -27.98 7.77 1.99
CA THR A 119 -28.87 8.66 2.75
C THR A 119 -29.95 9.33 1.89
N ASN A 120 -29.79 9.37 0.56
CA ASN A 120 -30.83 9.89 -0.32
C ASN A 120 -32.09 8.99 -0.27
N LYS A 121 -33.24 9.61 0.02
CA LYS A 121 -34.45 8.94 0.55
C LYS A 121 -35.38 8.33 -0.51
N ASP A 122 -35.02 8.32 -1.79
CA ASP A 122 -35.89 7.83 -2.85
C ASP A 122 -35.83 6.30 -3.03
N ARG A 123 -36.05 5.55 -1.94
CA ARG A 123 -35.98 4.08 -1.85
C ARG A 123 -37.27 3.35 -2.26
N SER A 124 -38.05 3.89 -3.19
CA SER A 124 -39.32 3.29 -3.60
C SER A 124 -39.25 2.71 -5.02
N GLY A 125 -38.62 1.56 -5.20
CA GLY A 125 -38.80 0.75 -6.42
C GLY A 125 -37.64 -0.20 -6.73
N ALA A 126 -37.96 -1.48 -6.92
CA ALA A 126 -37.02 -2.57 -7.23
C ALA A 126 -36.24 -2.43 -8.56
N GLY A 127 -36.42 -1.35 -9.32
CA GLY A 127 -35.73 -1.08 -10.59
C GLY A 127 -34.49 -0.17 -10.48
N MET A 128 -34.28 0.52 -9.35
CA MET A 128 -33.24 1.57 -9.23
C MET A 128 -31.84 1.06 -8.85
N TRP A 129 -31.70 -0.20 -8.42
CA TRP A 129 -30.37 -0.81 -8.19
C TRP A 129 -29.60 -1.03 -9.50
N ASN A 130 -30.29 -1.00 -10.64
CA ASN A 130 -29.67 -1.12 -11.97
C ASN A 130 -28.88 0.14 -12.37
N ASP A 131 -29.18 1.29 -11.75
CA ASP A 131 -28.55 2.57 -12.11
C ASP A 131 -27.33 2.92 -11.24
N ILE A 132 -27.03 2.10 -10.22
CA ILE A 132 -25.88 2.29 -9.31
C ILE A 132 -24.56 2.43 -10.07
N PRO A 133 -24.26 1.63 -11.11
CA PRO A 133 -23.03 1.82 -11.89
C PRO A 133 -22.94 3.21 -12.54
N GLU A 134 -24.05 3.74 -13.08
CA GLU A 134 -24.05 5.05 -13.74
C GLU A 134 -24.09 6.21 -12.72
N GLN A 135 -24.72 6.03 -11.56
CA GLN A 135 -24.65 6.97 -10.44
C GLN A 135 -23.24 7.07 -9.86
N LEU A 136 -22.55 5.94 -9.67
CA LEU A 136 -21.14 5.90 -9.30
C LEU A 136 -20.27 6.57 -10.38
N ARG A 137 -20.57 6.34 -11.65
CA ARG A 137 -19.85 6.99 -12.77
C ARG A 137 -20.05 8.51 -12.79
N ARG A 138 -21.26 9.00 -12.52
CA ARG A 138 -21.56 10.44 -12.40
C ARG A 138 -20.88 11.06 -11.18
N ALA A 139 -20.90 10.40 -10.03
CA ALA A 139 -20.20 10.85 -8.83
C ALA A 139 -18.68 10.91 -9.08
N ALA A 140 -18.11 9.86 -9.67
CA ALA A 140 -16.69 9.84 -10.05
C ALA A 140 -16.32 10.95 -11.05
N ASN A 141 -17.19 11.26 -12.02
CA ASN A 141 -16.98 12.35 -12.96
C ASN A 141 -17.13 13.73 -12.30
N ALA A 142 -18.04 13.92 -11.35
CA ALA A 142 -18.15 15.16 -10.57
C ALA A 142 -16.90 15.41 -9.72
N ILE A 143 -16.32 14.35 -9.16
CA ILE A 143 -15.04 14.37 -8.44
C ILE A 143 -13.87 14.78 -9.37
N CYS A 144 -13.91 14.37 -10.63
CA CYS A 144 -12.88 14.72 -11.61
C CYS A 144 -13.11 16.08 -12.32
N GLY A 145 -14.34 16.60 -12.33
CA GLY A 145 -14.73 17.83 -13.03
C GLY A 145 -14.69 19.11 -12.20
N CYS A 146 -14.59 19.02 -10.88
CA CYS A 146 -14.36 20.16 -9.98
C CYS A 146 -12.86 20.36 -9.72
N ARG A 147 -12.09 20.72 -10.75
CA ARG A 147 -10.79 21.39 -10.57
C ARG A 147 -10.34 22.15 -11.81
#